data_AF-A0A8K0CQY8-F1
#
_entry.id   AF-A0A8K0CQY8-F1
#
_cell.length_a   1.000
_cell.length_b   1.000
_cell.length_c   1.000
_cell.angle_alpha   90.00
_cell.angle_beta   90.00
_cell.angle_gamma   90.00
#
_symmetry.space_group_name_H-M   'P 1'
#
loop_
_entity.id
_entity.type
_entity.pdbx_description
1 polymer ?
#
loop_
_entity_poly.entity_id
_entity_poly.type
_entity_poly.pdbx_seq_one_letter_code
_entity_poly.pdbx_strand_id
1 'polypeptide(L)'
;MFSYVSRVLELDTTHRFFQKGHRQNEGDSMHAVIENAKKRQSVIYTPDQWTMLIRMAKVTGHPYIVKEMSQNDFYSFADIVKSQNWIKDEEGDKMKISKVKEVSFCKTPAHQKMNFKYDFSSRPRTINLKKSRRTISEDLPKLHQQLLPIESLYRAY
;
A
#
# COMPACT_ATOMS: atom_id res chain seq x y z
N MET A 1 -4.21 5.07 -3.69
CA MET A 1 -3.73 5.45 -2.35
C MET A 1 -2.80 6.66 -2.41
N PHE A 2 -1.62 6.60 -3.03
CA PHE A 2 -0.68 7.74 -3.05
C PHE A 2 -1.26 9.03 -3.64
N SER A 3 -2.08 8.93 -4.69
CA SER A 3 -2.83 10.06 -5.25
C SER A 3 -3.81 10.70 -4.24
N TYR A 4 -4.42 9.89 -3.38
CA TYR A 4 -5.34 10.35 -2.34
C TYR A 4 -4.58 11.06 -1.22
N VAL A 5 -3.48 10.46 -0.73
CA VAL A 5 -2.62 11.04 0.31
C VAL A 5 -2.07 12.39 -0.12
N SER A 6 -1.55 12.48 -1.35
CA SER A 6 -1.00 13.72 -1.89
C SER A 6 -2.03 14.86 -1.95
N ARG A 7 -3.29 14.52 -2.22
CA ARG A 7 -4.40 15.48 -2.24
C ARG A 7 -4.86 15.88 -0.84
N VAL A 8 -5.13 14.92 0.03
CA VAL A 8 -5.75 15.18 1.35
C VAL A 8 -4.76 15.77 2.34
N LEU A 9 -3.49 15.35 2.28
CA LEU A 9 -2.44 15.89 3.15
C LEU A 9 -1.64 17.01 2.49
N GLU A 10 -1.95 17.37 1.24
CA GLU A 10 -1.23 18.39 0.46
C GLU A 10 0.29 18.14 0.35
N LEU A 11 0.68 16.86 0.27
CA LEU A 11 2.08 16.43 0.20
C LEU A 11 2.49 15.98 -1.20
N ASP A 12 3.69 16.37 -1.62
CA ASP A 12 4.31 15.77 -2.81
C ASP A 12 4.74 14.34 -2.47
N THR A 13 4.19 13.36 -3.19
CA THR A 13 4.45 11.94 -2.92
C THR A 13 5.20 11.33 -4.08
N THR A 14 6.38 10.77 -3.82
CA THR A 14 7.15 10.00 -4.80
C THR A 14 7.31 8.57 -4.30
N HIS A 15 6.99 7.61 -5.14
CA HIS A 15 7.15 6.19 -4.87
C HIS A 15 8.05 5.56 -5.92
N ARG A 16 9.13 4.92 -5.48
CA ARG A 16 10.09 4.21 -6.33
C ARG A 16 9.92 2.72 -6.16
N PHE A 17 9.81 2.02 -7.28
CA PHE A 17 9.68 0.58 -7.34
C PHE A 17 11.06 -0.06 -7.56
N PHE A 18 11.27 -1.22 -6.93
CA PHE A 18 12.47 -2.01 -7.15
C PHE A 18 12.49 -2.58 -8.57
N GLN A 19 13.69 -2.66 -9.16
CA GLN A 19 13.86 -3.36 -10.42
C GLN A 19 13.74 -4.87 -10.20
N LYS A 20 13.15 -5.56 -11.18
CA LYS A 20 13.02 -7.01 -11.17
C LYS A 20 14.41 -7.66 -11.04
N GLY A 21 14.62 -8.46 -9.99
CA GLY A 21 15.88 -9.18 -9.75
C GLY A 21 16.58 -8.81 -8.44
N HIS A 22 16.24 -7.68 -7.82
CA HIS A 22 16.67 -7.38 -6.45
C HIS A 22 15.72 -8.06 -5.47
N ARG A 23 16.21 -9.08 -4.74
CA ARG A 23 15.42 -9.94 -3.83
C ARG A 23 15.63 -9.64 -2.35
N GLN A 24 16.25 -8.52 -2.02
CA GLN A 24 16.53 -8.14 -0.65
C GLN A 24 15.76 -6.85 -0.39
N ASN A 25 14.52 -7.01 0.09
CA ASN A 25 13.78 -5.91 0.67
C ASN A 25 14.25 -5.73 2.11
N GLU A 26 14.35 -4.49 2.59
CA GLU A 26 14.77 -4.19 3.97
C GLU A 26 13.88 -4.90 5.00
N GLY A 27 12.59 -5.05 4.67
CA GLY A 27 11.61 -5.78 5.48
C GLY A 27 11.83 -7.29 5.58
N ASP A 28 12.60 -7.90 4.66
CA ASP A 28 12.85 -9.35 4.69
C ASP A 28 13.67 -9.74 5.93
N SER A 29 14.54 -8.85 6.40
CA SER A 29 15.29 -9.04 7.63
C SER A 29 14.37 -9.11 8.86
N MET A 30 13.36 -8.23 8.92
CA MET A 30 12.35 -8.22 9.99
C MET A 30 11.51 -9.49 9.96
N HIS A 31 11.04 -9.91 8.77
CA HIS A 31 10.28 -11.15 8.60
C HIS A 31 11.09 -12.37 9.06
N ALA A 32 12.35 -12.49 8.64
CA ALA A 32 13.21 -13.59 9.05
C ALA A 32 13.40 -13.66 10.57
N VAL A 33 13.55 -12.51 11.24
CA VAL A 33 13.66 -12.45 12.71
C VAL A 33 12.38 -12.90 13.39
N ILE A 34 11.21 -12.45 12.92
CA ILE A 34 9.90 -12.85 13.45
C ILE A 34 9.66 -14.35 13.24
N GLU A 35 9.97 -14.88 12.05
CA GLU A 35 9.84 -16.31 11.75
C GLU A 35 10.75 -17.16 12.64
N ASN A 36 11.98 -16.71 12.88
CA ASN A 36 12.91 -17.38 13.78
C ASN A 36 12.43 -17.31 15.23
N ALA A 37 11.87 -16.19 15.68
CA ALA A 37 11.26 -16.06 17.00
C ALA A 37 10.09 -17.04 17.17
N LYS A 38 9.21 -17.14 16.15
CA LYS A 38 8.11 -18.11 16.11
C LYS A 38 8.57 -19.57 16.08
N LYS A 39 9.75 -19.87 15.56
CA LYS A 39 10.32 -21.23 15.62
C LYS A 39 10.87 -21.56 17.01
N ARG A 40 11.36 -20.55 17.76
CA ARG A 40 11.93 -20.70 19.11
C ARG A 40 10.86 -20.70 20.20
N GLN A 41 9.86 -19.84 20.07
CA GLN A 41 8.71 -19.78 20.95
C GLN A 41 7.65 -20.78 20.48
N SER A 42 7.08 -21.53 21.41
CA SER A 42 6.13 -22.61 21.16
C SER A 42 4.83 -22.15 20.49
N VAL A 43 3.93 -23.11 20.26
CA VAL A 43 2.61 -22.98 19.61
C VAL A 43 1.89 -21.69 19.95
N ILE A 44 1.39 -21.02 18.91
CA ILE A 44 0.51 -19.85 19.01
C ILE A 44 -0.92 -20.38 19.12
N TYR A 45 -1.58 -20.09 20.24
CA TYR A 45 -2.93 -20.56 20.55
C TYR A 45 -4.01 -19.55 20.16
N THR A 46 -3.68 -18.25 20.22
CA THR A 46 -4.63 -17.17 19.84
C THR A 46 -3.95 -16.15 18.92
N PRO A 47 -4.70 -15.50 18.01
CA PRO A 47 -4.15 -14.47 17.14
C PRO A 47 -3.47 -13.32 17.89
N ASP A 48 -3.98 -12.93 19.06
CA ASP A 48 -3.43 -11.84 19.86
C ASP A 48 -2.00 -12.13 20.33
N GLN A 49 -1.62 -13.39 20.48
CA GLN A 49 -0.24 -13.75 20.84
C GLN A 49 0.78 -13.37 19.78
N TRP A 50 0.36 -13.17 18.52
CA TRP A 50 1.25 -12.66 17.48
C TRP A 50 1.76 -11.25 17.77
N THR A 51 0.97 -10.38 18.40
CA THR A 51 1.40 -9.01 18.66
C THR A 51 2.58 -9.00 19.65
N MET A 52 2.50 -9.83 20.68
CA MET A 52 3.56 -10.03 21.67
C MET A 52 4.79 -10.70 21.05
N LEU A 53 4.59 -11.78 20.27
CA LEU A 53 5.69 -12.48 19.60
C LEU A 53 6.46 -11.55 18.66
N ILE A 54 5.75 -10.76 17.84
CA ILE A 54 6.37 -9.79 16.94
C ILE A 54 7.13 -8.74 17.76
N ARG A 55 6.50 -8.15 18.79
CA ARG A 55 7.14 -7.14 19.65
C ARG A 55 8.47 -7.63 20.22
N MET A 56 8.51 -8.89 20.66
CA MET A 56 9.66 -9.52 21.31
C MET A 56 10.56 -10.32 20.36
N ALA A 57 10.34 -10.27 19.04
CA ALA A 57 11.05 -11.13 18.10
C ALA A 57 12.55 -10.83 18.01
N LYS A 58 12.95 -9.59 18.25
CA LYS A 58 14.36 -9.17 18.28
C LYS A 58 15.07 -9.72 19.52
N VAL A 59 16.17 -10.43 19.29
CA VAL A 59 17.06 -10.93 20.36
C VAL A 59 18.00 -9.82 20.84
N THR A 60 18.37 -8.89 19.97
CA THR A 60 19.30 -7.80 20.26
C THR A 60 18.73 -6.45 19.81
N GLY A 61 19.12 -5.38 20.50
CA GLY A 61 18.63 -4.03 20.25
C GLY A 61 17.23 -3.79 20.84
N HIS A 62 16.52 -2.80 20.29
CA HIS A 62 15.19 -2.43 20.79
C HIS A 62 14.08 -3.33 20.21
N PRO A 63 13.09 -3.71 21.04
CA PRO A 63 11.86 -4.38 20.60
C PRO A 63 11.15 -3.64 19.46
N TYR A 64 10.38 -4.35 18.64
CA TYR A 64 9.60 -3.70 17.58
C TYR A 64 8.44 -2.91 18.18
N ILE A 65 8.18 -1.72 17.63
CA ILE A 65 6.97 -0.95 17.94
C ILE A 65 5.83 -1.55 17.10
N VAL A 66 5.01 -2.40 17.72
CA VAL A 66 3.83 -2.98 17.09
C VAL A 66 2.63 -2.07 17.35
N LYS A 67 2.02 -1.59 16.26
CA LYS A 67 0.74 -0.87 16.28
C LYS A 67 -0.35 -1.85 15.86
N GLU A 68 -1.23 -2.18 16.80
CA GLU A 68 -2.40 -3.01 16.53
C GLU A 68 -3.43 -2.21 15.75
N MET A 69 -4.05 -2.86 14.76
CA MET A 69 -5.05 -2.27 13.89
C MET A 69 -6.36 -3.03 14.04
N SER A 70 -7.45 -2.30 14.06
CA SER A 70 -8.81 -2.82 14.09
C SER A 70 -9.40 -2.79 12.68
N GLN A 71 -10.55 -3.45 12.50
CA GLN A 71 -11.29 -3.42 11.23
C GLN A 71 -11.64 -1.98 10.79
N ASN A 72 -11.85 -1.08 11.75
CA ASN A 72 -12.15 0.32 11.49
C ASN A 72 -10.97 1.10 10.89
N ASP A 73 -9.75 0.58 10.95
CA ASP A 73 -8.58 1.27 10.39
C ASP A 73 -8.41 1.01 8.88
N PHE A 74 -9.24 0.13 8.30
CA PHE A 74 -9.17 -0.22 6.88
C PHE A 74 -10.23 0.53 6.05
N TYR A 75 -9.79 1.11 4.94
CA TYR A 75 -10.60 1.93 4.04
C TYR A 75 -10.61 1.36 2.62
N SER A 76 -11.72 1.53 1.90
CA SER A 76 -11.85 1.09 0.51
C SER A 76 -11.45 2.19 -0.47
N PHE A 77 -10.54 1.87 -1.40
CA PHE A 77 -10.14 2.76 -2.50
C PHE A 77 -10.80 2.39 -3.85
N ALA A 78 -11.72 1.43 -3.86
CA ALA A 78 -12.25 0.85 -5.09
C ALA A 78 -12.88 1.89 -6.03
N ASP A 79 -13.67 2.81 -5.48
CA ASP A 79 -14.38 3.83 -6.27
C ASP A 79 -13.44 4.91 -6.82
N ILE A 80 -12.40 5.26 -6.06
CA ILE A 80 -11.32 6.14 -6.52
C ILE A 80 -10.60 5.49 -7.71
N VAL A 81 -10.29 4.20 -7.62
CA VAL A 81 -9.58 3.50 -8.72
C VAL A 81 -10.44 3.43 -9.98
N LYS A 82 -11.73 3.10 -9.86
CA LYS A 82 -12.67 2.98 -10.99
C LYS A 82 -12.88 4.30 -11.73
N SER A 83 -12.91 5.41 -11.01
CA SER A 83 -13.14 6.75 -11.55
C SER A 83 -11.91 7.38 -12.20
N GLN A 84 -10.73 6.77 -12.06
CA GLN A 84 -9.47 7.32 -12.53
C GLN A 84 -8.92 6.67 -13.82
N ASN A 85 -8.14 7.46 -14.57
CA ASN A 85 -7.38 6.97 -15.72
C ASN A 85 -6.02 6.43 -15.27
N TRP A 86 -5.81 5.13 -15.49
CA TRP A 86 -4.57 4.43 -15.16
C TRP A 86 -3.90 3.80 -16.39
N ILE A 87 -4.44 4.04 -17.58
CA ILE A 87 -4.09 3.25 -18.77
C ILE A 87 -3.39 4.09 -19.82
N LYS A 88 -3.88 5.29 -20.11
CA LYS A 88 -3.36 6.13 -21.19
C LYS A 88 -2.69 7.38 -20.64
N ASP A 89 -1.50 7.71 -21.13
CA ASP A 89 -0.85 8.99 -20.84
C ASP A 89 -1.45 10.14 -21.68
N GLU A 90 -0.96 11.36 -21.44
CA GLU A 90 -1.39 12.56 -22.18
C GLU A 90 -1.05 12.50 -23.68
N GLU A 91 -0.11 11.65 -24.10
CA GLU A 91 0.27 11.42 -25.50
C GLU A 91 -0.60 10.34 -26.17
N GLY A 92 -1.49 9.68 -25.41
CA GLY A 92 -2.37 8.62 -25.88
C GLY A 92 -1.74 7.23 -25.84
N ASP A 93 -0.49 7.14 -25.39
CA ASP A 93 0.29 5.91 -25.24
C ASP A 93 -0.21 5.10 -24.04
N LYS A 94 -0.17 3.76 -24.16
CA LYS A 94 -0.53 2.87 -23.06
C LYS A 94 0.61 2.76 -22.05
N MET A 95 0.33 3.11 -20.79
CA MET A 95 1.25 2.93 -19.67
C MET A 95 1.45 1.44 -19.37
N LYS A 96 2.71 0.99 -19.42
CA LYS A 96 3.09 -0.37 -19.04
C LYS A 96 3.50 -0.38 -17.57
N ILE A 97 2.53 -0.51 -16.66
CA ILE A 97 2.76 -0.45 -15.22
C ILE A 97 3.90 -1.37 -14.73
N SER A 98 4.06 -2.54 -15.36
CA SER A 98 5.13 -3.50 -15.06
C SER A 98 6.55 -2.99 -15.32
N LYS A 99 6.72 -1.92 -16.09
CA LYS A 99 8.02 -1.30 -16.40
C LYS A 99 8.27 -0.03 -15.59
N VAL A 100 7.29 0.43 -14.82
CA VAL A 100 7.38 1.71 -14.12
C VAL A 100 8.32 1.57 -12.94
N LYS A 101 9.31 2.47 -12.86
CA LYS A 101 10.30 2.50 -11.78
C LYS A 101 10.02 3.60 -10.77
N GLU A 102 9.35 4.67 -11.17
CA GLU A 102 8.99 5.78 -10.30
C GLU A 102 7.62 6.33 -10.68
N VAL A 103 6.81 6.63 -9.66
CA VAL A 103 5.57 7.39 -9.79
C VAL A 103 5.62 8.55 -8.81
N SER A 104 5.24 9.74 -9.27
CA SER A 104 5.11 10.91 -8.40
C SER A 104 3.78 11.64 -8.60
N PHE A 105 3.31 12.21 -7.50
CA PHE A 105 2.10 13.01 -7.41
C PHE A 105 2.47 14.37 -6.84
N CYS A 106 2.00 15.42 -7.49
CA CYS A 106 2.16 16.78 -7.00
C CYS A 106 0.97 17.16 -6.12
N LYS A 107 1.25 17.92 -5.05
CA LYS A 107 0.25 18.44 -4.11
C LYS A 107 -0.83 19.32 -4.75
N THR A 108 -0.57 19.90 -5.92
CA THR A 108 -1.44 20.90 -6.55
C THR A 108 -2.82 20.31 -6.94
N PRO A 109 -3.92 20.70 -6.26
CA PRO A 109 -5.24 20.08 -6.45
C PRO A 109 -5.85 20.28 -7.84
N ALA A 110 -5.43 21.34 -8.54
CA ALA A 110 -5.92 21.70 -9.87
C ALA A 110 -5.63 20.61 -10.92
N HIS A 111 -4.59 19.81 -10.70
CA HIS A 111 -4.11 18.82 -11.64
C HIS A 111 -3.98 17.48 -10.91
N GLN A 112 -5.02 16.64 -10.99
CA GLN A 112 -4.89 15.21 -10.65
C GLN A 112 -4.03 14.52 -11.72
N LYS A 113 -2.76 14.91 -11.77
CA LYS A 113 -1.76 14.39 -12.69
C LYS A 113 -0.87 13.45 -11.92
N MET A 114 -0.57 12.34 -12.56
CA MET A 114 0.42 11.38 -12.09
C MET A 114 1.58 11.42 -13.07
N ASN A 115 2.77 11.66 -12.55
CA ASN A 115 3.99 11.55 -13.32
C ASN A 115 4.57 10.15 -13.12
N PHE A 116 5.12 9.55 -14.16
CA PHE A 116 5.76 8.26 -14.08
C PHE A 116 7.02 8.21 -14.94
N LYS A 117 7.97 7.36 -14.54
CA LYS A 117 9.21 7.11 -15.29
C LYS A 117 9.43 5.62 -15.47
N TYR A 118 9.90 5.24 -16.66
CA TYR A 118 10.41 3.90 -16.94
C TYR A 118 11.90 3.79 -16.58
N ASP A 119 12.64 4.89 -16.61
CA ASP A 119 14.02 4.96 -16.13
C ASP A 119 14.24 6.21 -15.27
N PHE A 120 15.06 6.11 -14.22
CA PHE A 120 15.30 7.24 -13.31
C PHE A 120 15.94 8.44 -14.00
N SER A 121 16.71 8.20 -15.08
CA SER A 121 17.39 9.23 -15.87
C SER A 121 16.48 9.86 -16.95
N SER A 122 15.34 9.23 -17.22
CA SER A 122 14.42 9.67 -18.28
C SER A 122 13.52 10.82 -17.81
N ARG A 123 13.07 11.64 -18.77
CA ARG A 123 12.04 12.65 -18.51
C ARG A 123 10.73 11.97 -18.08
N PRO A 124 10.03 12.50 -17.07
CA PRO A 124 8.76 11.95 -16.62
C PRO A 124 7.69 12.09 -17.70
N ARG A 125 6.89 11.05 -17.86
CA ARG A 125 5.64 11.08 -18.64
C ARG A 125 4.47 11.35 -17.70
N THR A 126 3.39 11.91 -18.23
CA THR A 126 2.26 12.40 -17.42
C THR A 126 0.97 11.69 -17.79
N ILE A 127 0.21 11.28 -16.78
CA ILE A 127 -1.16 10.79 -16.92
C ILE A 127 -2.10 11.76 -16.22
N ASN A 128 -3.13 12.22 -16.92
CA ASN A 128 -4.25 12.89 -16.29
C ASN A 128 -5.21 11.83 -15.72
N LEU A 129 -5.36 11.80 -14.40
CA LEU A 129 -6.16 10.80 -13.70
C LEU A 129 -7.67 11.05 -13.82
N LYS A 130 -8.14 12.23 -14.24
CA LYS A 130 -9.57 12.51 -14.36
C LYS A 130 -10.18 11.78 -15.57
N LYS A 131 -10.98 10.72 -15.36
CA LYS A 131 -11.88 10.17 -16.41
C LYS A 131 -13.29 10.73 -16.38
N SER A 132 -13.80 11.05 -15.19
CA SER A 132 -15.21 11.37 -14.96
C SER A 132 -15.36 12.76 -14.34
N ARG A 133 -16.42 13.47 -14.72
CA ARG A 133 -16.84 14.74 -14.07
C ARG A 133 -17.45 14.52 -12.69
N ARG A 134 -17.65 13.27 -12.24
CA ARG A 134 -18.17 12.98 -10.90
C ARG A 134 -17.15 13.39 -9.84
N THR A 135 -17.57 14.32 -8.98
CA THR A 135 -16.86 14.66 -7.74
C THR A 135 -16.84 13.41 -6.86
N ILE A 136 -15.67 12.80 -6.71
CA ILE A 136 -15.46 11.73 -5.75
C ILE A 136 -15.43 12.40 -4.37
N SER A 137 -16.23 11.89 -3.43
CA SER A 137 -16.19 12.29 -2.02
C SER A 137 -14.75 12.24 -1.50
N GLU A 138 -14.36 13.21 -0.68
CA GLU A 138 -13.06 13.19 -0.01
C GLU A 138 -13.01 12.14 1.10
N ASP A 139 -14.17 11.76 1.65
CA ASP A 139 -14.25 10.72 2.66
C ASP A 139 -14.19 9.33 2.04
N LEU A 140 -13.21 8.53 2.49
CA LEU A 140 -13.11 7.13 2.14
C LEU A 140 -14.12 6.30 2.95
N PRO A 141 -14.93 5.45 2.30
CA PRO A 141 -15.76 4.50 3.03
C PRO A 141 -14.87 3.46 3.74
N LYS A 142 -15.32 2.99 4.90
CA LYS A 142 -14.70 1.84 5.57
C LYS A 142 -14.72 0.63 4.65
N LEU A 143 -13.63 -0.13 4.66
CA LEU A 143 -13.52 -1.34 3.84
C LEU A 143 -14.59 -2.36 4.22
N HIS A 144 -14.90 -2.43 5.51
CA HIS A 144 -15.93 -3.28 6.06
C HIS A 144 -16.94 -2.43 6.83
N GLN A 145 -18.22 -2.70 6.60
CA GLN A 145 -19.32 -1.97 7.23
C GLN A 145 -19.83 -2.66 8.50
N GLN A 146 -19.50 -3.94 8.67
CA GLN A 146 -19.91 -4.77 9.80
C GLN A 146 -18.74 -5.68 10.21
N LEU A 147 -18.76 -6.15 11.46
CA LEU A 147 -17.83 -7.17 11.94
C LEU A 147 -17.89 -8.37 11.00
N LEU A 148 -16.72 -8.81 10.52
CA LEU A 148 -16.67 -10.03 9.72
C LEU A 148 -17.11 -11.21 10.60
N PRO A 149 -18.01 -12.08 10.11
CA PRO A 149 -18.44 -13.24 10.86
C PRO A 149 -17.25 -14.19 11.06
N ILE A 150 -17.14 -14.78 12.25
CA ILE A 150 -16.08 -15.73 12.61
C ILE A 150 -16.31 -17.11 11.96
N GLU A 151 -17.49 -17.34 11.36
CA GLU A 151 -18.00 -18.65 10.91
C GLU A 151 -17.28 -19.30 9.71
N SER A 152 -16.28 -18.66 9.09
CA SER A 152 -15.62 -19.24 7.90
C SER A 152 -14.46 -20.20 8.19
N LEU A 153 -14.13 -20.52 9.45
CA LEU A 153 -12.99 -21.39 9.80
C LEU A 153 -13.32 -22.90 9.92
N TYR A 154 -14.59 -23.31 9.76
CA TYR A 154 -14.99 -24.73 9.87
C TYR A 154 -15.11 -25.49 8.53
N ARG A 155 -14.73 -24.90 7.39
CA ARG A 155 -14.86 -25.55 6.06
C ARG A 155 -13.54 -25.99 5.40
N ALA A 156 -12.49 -26.25 6.17
CA ALA A 156 -11.23 -26.76 5.62
C ALA A 156 -10.46 -27.72 6.55
N TYR A 157 -11.18 -28.66 7.17
CA TYR A 157 -10.61 -29.96 7.56
C TYR A 157 -11.43 -31.07 6.94
#